data_AF-A0A183N9T3-F1
#
_entry.id   AF-A0A183N9T3-F1
#
_cell.length_a   1.000
_cell.length_b   1.000
_cell.length_c   1.000
_cell.angle_alpha   90.00
_cell.angle_beta   90.00
_cell.angle_gamma   90.00
#
_symmetry.space_group_name_H-M   'P 1'
#
loop_
_entity.id
_entity.type
_entity.pdbx_description
1 polymer ?
#
loop_
_entity_poly.entity_id
_entity_poly.type
_entity_poly.pdbx_seq_one_letter_code
_entity_poly.pdbx_strand_id
1 'polypeptide(L)'
;MRQLYDITKKLSGNRRKPERPVKSKEGEVITNIEEQQNRWVEHFKELLNRPAPLNPPNIEVAPTNLPINVDPPTWPSDKSRVAKQQDQTTFQQRH
;
A
#
# COMPACT_ATOMS: atom_id res chain seq x y z
N MET A 1 7.59 -14.44 17.09
CA MET A 1 7.47 -14.44 15.60
C MET A 1 6.13 -14.94 15.08
N ARG A 2 5.57 -16.06 15.58
CA ARG A 2 4.28 -16.60 15.09
C ARG A 2 3.10 -15.63 15.25
N GLN A 3 2.98 -14.99 16.41
CA GLN A 3 1.89 -14.03 16.68
C GLN A 3 1.86 -12.87 15.68
N LEU A 4 3.02 -12.29 15.34
CA LEU A 4 3.11 -11.18 14.39
C LEU A 4 2.66 -11.61 12.98
N TYR A 5 3.09 -12.81 12.54
CA TYR A 5 2.68 -13.41 11.28
C TYR A 5 1.16 -13.65 11.22
N ASP A 6 0.59 -14.21 12.29
CA ASP A 6 -0.84 -14.52 12.36
C ASP A 6 -1.71 -13.26 12.38
N ILE A 7 -1.27 -12.20 13.08
CA ILE A 7 -1.93 -10.89 13.08
C ILE A 7 -1.84 -10.25 11.68
N THR A 8 -0.67 -10.24 11.06
CA THR A 8 -0.46 -9.66 9.73
C THR A 8 -1.31 -10.36 8.67
N LYS A 9 -1.38 -11.70 8.74
CA LYS A 9 -2.20 -12.52 7.85
C LYS A 9 -3.70 -12.26 8.02
N LYS A 10 -4.18 -12.06 9.24
CA LYS A 10 -5.58 -11.68 9.51
C LYS A 10 -5.90 -10.27 9.04
N LEU A 11 -4.99 -9.30 9.26
CA LEU A 11 -5.18 -7.91 8.86
C LEU A 11 -5.08 -7.71 7.35
N SER A 12 -4.30 -8.53 6.64
CA SER A 12 -4.09 -8.39 5.20
C SER A 12 -5.34 -8.67 4.33
N GLY A 13 -6.41 -9.20 4.93
CA GLY A 13 -7.68 -9.50 4.25
C GLY A 13 -7.53 -10.47 3.07
N ASN A 14 -8.62 -10.73 2.36
CA ASN A 14 -8.56 -11.43 1.07
C ASN A 14 -8.04 -10.45 0.03
N ARG A 15 -6.76 -10.60 -0.37
CA ARG A 15 -6.21 -9.87 -1.52
C ARG A 15 -6.98 -10.28 -2.76
N ARG A 16 -7.90 -9.43 -3.23
CA ARG A 16 -8.39 -9.53 -4.61
C ARG A 16 -7.17 -9.45 -5.52
N LYS A 17 -7.17 -10.23 -6.60
CA LYS A 17 -6.14 -10.09 -7.65
C LYS A 17 -5.95 -8.60 -7.94
N PRO A 18 -4.71 -8.11 -8.09
CA PRO A 18 -4.54 -6.78 -8.64
C PRO A 18 -5.10 -6.81 -10.06
N GLU A 19 -6.35 -6.36 -10.21
CA GLU A 19 -7.11 -6.30 -11.46
C GLU A 19 -6.65 -5.13 -12.33
N ARG A 20 -5.55 -4.46 -11.94
CA ARG A 20 -4.95 -3.39 -12.73
C ARG A 20 -3.83 -3.98 -13.56
N PRO A 21 -4.09 -4.35 -14.83
CA PRO A 21 -3.02 -4.72 -15.72
C PRO A 21 -2.09 -3.51 -15.93
N VAL A 22 -0.81 -3.81 -16.07
CA VAL A 22 0.23 -2.78 -16.23
C VAL A 22 0.21 -2.31 -17.67
N LYS A 23 0.43 -1.01 -17.89
CA LYS A 23 0.56 -0.45 -19.23
C LYS A 23 2.01 -0.41 -19.69
N SER A 24 2.24 -0.66 -20.97
CA SER A 24 3.51 -0.43 -21.64
C SER A 24 3.86 1.07 -21.67
N LYS A 25 5.04 1.42 -22.16
CA LYS A 25 5.43 2.83 -22.34
C LYS A 25 4.54 3.52 -23.39
N GLU A 26 4.04 2.75 -24.34
CA GLU A 26 3.16 3.14 -25.44
C GLU A 26 1.68 3.20 -25.01
N GLY A 27 1.38 2.81 -23.76
CA GLY A 27 0.03 2.86 -23.19
C GLY A 27 -0.81 1.61 -23.42
N GLU A 28 -0.25 0.57 -24.04
CA GLU A 28 -0.92 -0.70 -24.29
C GLU A 28 -0.98 -1.55 -23.03
N VAL A 29 -2.02 -2.38 -22.91
CA VAL A 29 -2.22 -3.23 -21.73
C VAL A 29 -1.36 -4.48 -21.86
N ILE A 30 -0.45 -4.68 -20.90
CA ILE A 30 0.40 -5.88 -20.81
C ILE A 30 -0.38 -6.99 -20.10
N THR A 31 -0.51 -8.15 -20.75
CA THR A 31 -1.21 -9.32 -20.22
C THR A 31 -0.29 -10.47 -19.82
N ASN A 32 0.95 -10.50 -20.35
CA ASN A 32 1.97 -11.49 -20.03
C ASN A 32 2.75 -11.08 -18.76
N ILE A 33 2.96 -12.05 -17.85
CA ILE A 33 3.70 -11.87 -16.59
C ILE A 33 5.16 -11.48 -16.84
N GLU A 34 5.82 -12.08 -17.84
CA GLU A 34 7.23 -11.79 -18.16
C GLU A 34 7.39 -10.36 -18.67
N GLU A 35 6.53 -9.93 -19.59
CA GLU A 35 6.49 -8.55 -20.08
C GLU A 35 6.19 -7.56 -18.95
N GLN A 36 5.32 -7.93 -18.02
CA GLN A 36 5.03 -7.10 -16.85
C GLN A 36 6.26 -6.95 -15.96
N GLN A 37 7.03 -8.03 -15.73
CA GLN A 37 8.29 -7.97 -14.99
C GLN A 37 9.34 -7.11 -15.71
N ASN A 38 9.49 -7.28 -17.02
CA ASN A 38 10.41 -6.46 -17.82
C ASN A 38 10.03 -4.98 -17.75
N ARG A 39 8.74 -4.65 -17.82
CA ARG A 39 8.23 -3.28 -17.66
C ARG A 39 8.56 -2.69 -16.29
N TRP A 40 8.49 -3.50 -15.22
CA TRP A 40 8.91 -3.08 -13.88
C TRP A 40 10.42 -2.81 -13.82
N VAL A 41 11.24 -3.71 -14.35
CA VAL A 41 12.70 -3.56 -14.38
C VAL A 41 13.10 -2.28 -15.10
N GLU A 42 12.53 -2.01 -16.28
CA GLU A 42 12.80 -0.77 -17.01
C GLU A 42 12.40 0.48 -16.24
N HIS A 43 11.20 0.50 -15.67
CA HIS A 43 10.70 1.67 -14.95
C HIS A 43 11.57 2.00 -13.73
N PHE A 44 11.94 0.99 -12.94
CA PHE A 44 12.81 1.18 -11.79
C PHE A 44 14.24 1.51 -12.19
N LYS A 45 14.75 0.97 -13.29
CA LYS A 45 16.07 1.33 -13.80
C LYS A 45 16.11 2.81 -14.18
N GLU A 46 15.09 3.32 -14.87
CA GLU A 46 15.00 4.73 -15.24
C GLU A 46 14.84 5.65 -14.02
N LEU A 47 14.00 5.25 -13.06
CA LEU A 47 13.71 6.04 -11.87
C LEU A 47 14.91 6.10 -10.90
N LEU A 48 15.55 4.96 -10.62
CA LEU A 48 16.57 4.85 -9.59
C LEU A 48 17.97 5.23 -10.09
N ASN A 49 18.24 5.11 -11.39
CA ASN A 49 19.53 5.51 -11.98
C ASN A 49 19.49 6.92 -12.58
N ARG A 50 18.45 7.71 -12.25
CA ARG A 50 18.37 9.12 -12.66
C ARG A 50 19.53 9.89 -12.01
N PRO A 51 20.36 10.63 -12.77
CA PRO A 51 21.43 11.44 -12.20
C PRO A 51 20.87 12.52 -11.29
N ALA A 52 21.69 12.97 -10.33
CA ALA A 52 21.32 14.10 -9.49
C ALA A 52 20.95 15.31 -10.36
N PRO A 53 19.85 16.02 -10.04
CA PRO A 53 19.49 17.21 -10.78
C PRO A 53 20.60 18.26 -10.67
N LEU A 54 20.94 18.92 -11.77
CA LEU A 54 21.99 19.95 -11.84
C LEU A 54 21.71 21.12 -10.89
N ASN A 55 20.43 21.46 -10.74
CA ASN A 55 19.97 22.46 -9.81
C ASN A 55 19.47 21.75 -8.55
N PRO A 56 20.12 21.91 -7.39
CA PRO A 56 19.56 21.41 -6.15
C PRO A 56 18.20 22.08 -5.92
N PRO A 57 17.19 21.34 -5.43
CA PRO A 57 15.93 21.96 -5.05
C PRO A 57 16.19 22.98 -3.93
N ASN A 58 15.70 24.20 -4.13
CA ASN A 58 15.70 25.22 -3.09
C ASN A 58 14.60 24.87 -2.07
N ILE A 59 14.98 24.12 -1.03
CA ILE A 59 14.08 23.72 0.04
C ILE A 59 14.32 24.68 1.21
N GLU A 60 13.31 25.49 1.54
CA GLU A 60 13.32 26.27 2.79
C GLU A 60 13.42 25.31 3.98
N VAL A 61 14.31 25.62 4.92
CA VAL A 61 14.55 24.78 6.09
C VAL A 61 13.25 24.63 6.88
N ALA A 62 12.74 23.40 6.97
CA ALA A 62 11.59 23.12 7.81
C ALA A 62 11.92 23.46 9.28
N PRO A 63 11.02 24.10 10.02
CA PRO A 63 11.22 24.35 11.45
C PRO A 63 11.53 23.04 12.18
N THR A 64 12.72 22.97 12.79
CA THR A 64 13.29 21.74 13.37
C THR A 64 12.46 21.15 14.51
N ASN A 65 11.55 21.90 15.11
CA ASN A 65 10.80 21.50 16.29
C ASN A 65 9.30 21.45 16.02
N LEU A 66 8.86 20.42 15.29
CA LEU A 66 7.47 19.99 15.35
C LEU A 66 7.34 19.01 16.51
N PRO A 67 6.48 19.26 17.52
CA PRO A 67 6.25 18.30 18.59
C PRO A 67 5.56 17.06 18.01
N ILE A 68 6.35 16.02 17.75
CA ILE A 68 5.84 14.70 17.36
C ILE A 68 5.42 14.00 18.64
N ASN A 69 4.14 13.64 18.73
CA ASN A 69 3.65 12.80 19.80
C ASN A 69 4.28 11.40 19.67
N VAL A 70 5.17 11.04 20.59
CA VAL A 70 5.80 9.72 20.70
C VAL A 70 5.04 8.76 21.62
N ASP A 71 3.91 9.20 22.16
CA ASP A 71 3.07 8.34 23.01
C ASP A 71 2.53 7.18 22.17
N PRO A 72 2.44 5.98 22.77
CA PRO A 72 1.77 4.86 22.15
C PRO A 72 0.38 5.26 21.65
N PRO A 73 0.01 4.93 20.40
CA PRO A 73 -1.30 5.27 19.89
C PRO A 73 -2.34 4.60 20.79
N THR A 74 -3.06 5.43 21.55
CA THR A 74 -4.17 4.98 22.38
C THR A 74 -5.37 4.85 21.46
N TRP A 75 -5.31 3.90 20.53
CA TRP A 75 -6.54 3.48 19.86
C TRP A 75 -7.41 2.84 20.95
N PRO A 76 -8.61 3.38 21.25
CA PRO A 76 -9.57 2.57 21.96
C PRO A 76 -9.74 1.30 21.12
N SER A 77 -9.58 0.15 21.76
CA SER A 77 -9.95 -1.14 21.19
C SER A 77 -11.47 -1.14 21.06
N ASP A 78 -11.98 -0.30 20.17
CA ASP A 78 -13.38 -0.13 19.87
C ASP A 78 -13.78 -1.33 19.05
N LYS A 79 -14.08 -2.40 19.79
CA LYS A 79 -14.77 -3.60 19.35
C LYS A 79 -16.12 -3.27 18.67
N SER A 80 -16.57 -2.02 18.71
CA SER A 80 -17.78 -1.52 18.06
C SER A 80 -17.78 -1.71 16.53
N ARG A 81 -16.61 -1.80 15.88
CA ARG A 81 -16.53 -2.07 14.43
C ARG A 81 -16.72 -3.54 14.06
N VAL A 82 -16.51 -4.47 14.99
CA VAL A 82 -16.71 -5.91 14.76
C VAL A 82 -18.20 -6.26 14.74
N ALA A 83 -19.01 -5.58 15.57
CA ALA A 83 -20.45 -5.86 15.68
C ALA A 83 -21.20 -5.57 14.36
N LYS A 84 -20.93 -4.42 13.71
CA LYS A 84 -21.64 -4.03 12.48
C LYS A 84 -21.38 -4.98 11.30
N GLN A 85 -20.24 -5.66 11.28
CA GLN A 85 -19.87 -6.57 10.19
C GLN A 85 -20.49 -7.96 10.34
N GLN A 86 -20.78 -8.40 11.58
CA GLN A 86 -21.51 -9.65 11.82
C GLN A 86 -22.98 -9.54 11.36
N ASP A 87 -23.66 -8.44 11.67
CA ASP A 87 -25.07 -8.26 11.29
C ASP A 87 -25.28 -8.23 9.77
N GLN A 88 -24.35 -7.62 9.03
CA GLN A 88 -24.40 -7.62 7.56
C GLN A 88 -24.10 -9.00 6.96
N THR A 89 -23.28 -9.81 7.63
CA THR A 89 -22.96 -11.18 7.18
C THR A 89 -24.15 -12.13 7.41
N THR A 90 -24.91 -11.93 8.50
CA THR A 90 -26.11 -12.73 8.81
C THR A 90 -27.28 -12.44 7.86
N PHE A 91 -27.44 -11.21 7.36
CA PHE A 91 -28.51 -10.86 6.42
C PHE A 91 -28.31 -11.49 5.02
N GLN A 92 -27.07 -11.73 4.60
CA GLN A 92 -26.76 -12.27 3.26
C GLN A 92 -26.84 -13.81 3.18
N GLN A 93 -27.07 -14.50 4.30
CA GLN A 93 -27.19 -15.97 4.34
C GLN A 93 -28.65 -16.49 4.33
N ARG A 94 -29.64 -15.60 4.34
CA ARG A 94 -31.04 -15.98 4.15
C ARG A 94 -31.49 -15.56 2.74
N HIS A 95 -31.15 -16.37 1.75
CA HIS A 95 -31.94 -16.67 0.54
C HIS A 95 -31.23 -17.77 -0.25
#